data_AF-J9FT78-F1
#
_entry.id   AF-J9FT78-F1
#
_cell.length_a   1.000
_cell.length_b   1.000
_cell.length_c   1.000
_cell.angle_alpha   90.00
_cell.angle_beta   90.00
_cell.angle_gamma   90.00
#
_symmetry.space_group_name_H-M   'P 1'
#
loop_
_entity.id
_entity.type
_entity.pdbx_description
1 polymer ?
#
loop_
_entity_poly.entity_id
_entity_poly.type
_entity_poly.pdbx_seq_one_letter_code
_entity_poly.pdbx_strand_id
1 'polypeptide(L)'
;KNYGALFLSDDLNNYPGQQHTQLGRDIFGCFSDALPDRWGRTLLLRCEQLAAFEEKRSVRRLSSFDFLTGIDDFSRMGGFRFKEDPQGEFINVSQSLKIPPLTDIRELIAASQEIEKSEEANILPERKWLKQLVQPGSSLGGARPKASVVDTNHALYVAKFPSRKDDYDADFGSISRISWP
;
A
#
# COMPACT_ATOMS: atom_id res chain seq x y z
N LYS A 1 -5.59 14.96 -34.72
CA LYS A 1 -4.68 13.94 -34.14
C LYS A 1 -5.56 12.80 -33.66
N ASN A 2 -5.38 11.57 -34.17
CA ASN A 2 -6.04 10.39 -33.62
C ASN A 2 -5.36 10.10 -32.27
N TYR A 3 -5.93 10.62 -31.19
CA TYR A 3 -5.58 10.20 -29.84
C TYR A 3 -6.07 8.74 -29.73
N GLY A 4 -5.12 7.81 -29.67
CA GLY A 4 -5.27 6.42 -30.11
C GLY A 4 -6.35 5.61 -29.39
N ALA A 5 -6.68 4.45 -29.96
CA ALA A 5 -7.73 3.50 -29.57
C ALA A 5 -7.59 2.85 -28.17
N LEU A 6 -6.78 3.42 -27.27
CA LEU A 6 -6.62 2.91 -25.91
C LEU A 6 -7.66 3.56 -25.01
N PHE A 7 -8.63 2.76 -24.60
CA PHE A 7 -9.66 3.14 -23.65
C PHE A 7 -9.24 2.65 -22.25
N LEU A 8 -9.00 3.59 -21.34
CA LEU A 8 -8.54 3.27 -19.98
C LEU A 8 -9.70 2.94 -19.04
N SER A 9 -10.81 3.67 -19.12
CA SER A 9 -12.05 3.41 -18.37
C SER A 9 -13.22 4.22 -18.93
N ASP A 10 -14.45 3.82 -18.59
CA ASP A 10 -15.70 4.51 -18.98
C ASP A 10 -15.83 5.93 -18.44
N ASP A 11 -15.12 6.25 -17.36
CA ASP A 11 -15.16 7.55 -16.69
C ASP A 11 -14.00 8.47 -17.08
N LEU A 12 -13.10 8.05 -17.99
CA LEU A 12 -11.98 8.85 -18.47
C LEU A 12 -12.02 8.99 -19.99
N ASN A 13 -12.22 10.21 -20.47
CA ASN A 13 -12.32 10.46 -21.90
C ASN A 13 -10.94 10.59 -22.53
N ASN A 14 -10.83 10.18 -23.80
CA ASN A 14 -9.61 10.24 -24.57
C ASN A 14 -9.43 11.59 -25.28
N TYR A 15 -9.41 12.69 -24.51
CA TYR A 15 -9.09 14.03 -24.99
C TYR A 15 -8.15 14.75 -24.02
N PRO A 16 -7.31 15.68 -24.53
CA PRO A 16 -6.42 16.46 -23.67
C PRO A 16 -7.19 17.52 -22.87
N GLY A 17 -6.75 17.79 -21.63
CA GLY A 17 -7.33 18.82 -20.77
C GLY A 17 -7.68 18.28 -19.39
N GLN A 18 -8.12 19.18 -18.51
CA GLN A 18 -8.55 18.80 -17.17
C GLN A 18 -9.87 18.03 -17.24
N GLN A 19 -9.91 16.88 -16.57
CA GLN A 19 -11.10 16.06 -16.44
C GLN A 19 -11.36 15.83 -14.94
N HIS A 20 -12.63 15.70 -14.59
CA HIS A 20 -13.08 15.50 -13.22
C HIS A 20 -13.81 14.17 -13.10
N THR A 21 -13.73 13.58 -11.92
CA THR A 21 -14.47 12.36 -11.59
C THR A 21 -15.98 12.62 -11.55
N GLN A 22 -16.77 11.56 -11.70
CA GLN A 22 -18.22 11.63 -11.51
C GLN A 22 -18.58 11.96 -10.05
N LEU A 23 -19.76 12.53 -9.84
CA LEU A 23 -20.27 12.85 -8.50
C LEU A 23 -20.26 11.61 -7.61
N GLY A 24 -19.66 11.72 -6.41
CA GLY A 24 -19.55 10.59 -5.46
C GLY A 24 -18.35 9.66 -5.69
N ARG A 25 -17.53 9.90 -6.73
CA ARG A 25 -16.23 9.24 -6.91
C ARG A 25 -15.09 10.20 -6.64
N ASP A 26 -14.09 9.74 -5.89
CA ASP A 26 -12.88 10.48 -5.56
C ASP A 26 -11.68 10.11 -6.46
N ILE A 27 -11.85 9.14 -7.37
CA ILE A 27 -10.83 8.71 -8.35
C ILE A 27 -11.49 8.13 -9.61
N PHE A 28 -10.77 8.14 -10.73
CA PHE A 28 -11.17 7.43 -11.96
C PHE A 28 -11.04 5.92 -11.79
N GLY A 29 -11.98 5.17 -12.37
CA GLY A 29 -12.04 3.72 -12.22
C GLY A 29 -10.78 2.99 -12.70
N CYS A 30 -10.10 3.53 -13.72
CA CYS A 30 -8.86 2.95 -14.23
C CYS A 30 -7.73 2.90 -13.19
N PHE A 31 -7.74 3.75 -12.16
CA PHE A 31 -6.70 3.77 -11.12
C PHE A 31 -7.06 2.97 -9.87
N SER A 32 -8.22 2.33 -9.85
CA SER A 32 -8.70 1.61 -8.67
C SER A 32 -7.87 0.36 -8.35
N ASP A 33 -7.23 -0.23 -9.36
CA ASP A 33 -6.29 -1.35 -9.22
C ASP A 33 -4.97 -0.94 -8.55
N ALA A 34 -4.59 0.34 -8.67
CA ALA A 34 -3.38 0.92 -8.08
C ALA A 34 -3.57 1.45 -6.65
N LEU A 35 -4.79 1.36 -6.10
CA LEU A 35 -5.08 1.73 -4.73
C LEU A 35 -4.65 0.64 -3.74
N PRO A 36 -4.33 1.01 -2.48
CA PRO A 36 -3.98 0.03 -1.49
C PRO A 36 -5.23 -0.74 -1.05
N ASP A 37 -5.00 -1.97 -0.64
CA ASP A 37 -6.01 -2.83 -0.06
C ASP A 37 -6.42 -2.35 1.35
N ARG A 38 -7.27 -3.11 2.05
CA ARG A 38 -7.71 -2.70 3.39
C ARG A 38 -6.54 -2.62 4.36
N TRP A 39 -5.59 -3.54 4.30
CA TRP A 39 -4.42 -3.58 5.17
C TRP A 39 -3.49 -2.39 4.91
N GLY A 40 -3.17 -2.12 3.64
CA GLY A 40 -2.35 -0.98 3.24
C GLY A 40 -2.98 0.36 3.58
N ARG A 41 -4.31 0.49 3.45
CA ARG A 41 -5.05 1.68 3.94
C ARG A 41 -4.92 1.83 5.45
N THR A 42 -5.05 0.75 6.23
CA THR A 42 -4.85 0.79 7.69
C THR A 42 -3.43 1.28 8.02
N LEU A 43 -2.40 0.77 7.36
CA LEU A 43 -1.01 1.21 7.57
C LEU A 43 -0.83 2.71 7.27
N LEU A 44 -1.33 3.20 6.14
CA LEU A 44 -1.23 4.61 5.75
C LEU A 44 -2.01 5.53 6.69
N LEU A 45 -3.21 5.13 7.12
CA LEU A 45 -4.00 5.87 8.10
C LEU A 45 -3.29 5.96 9.46
N ARG A 46 -2.64 4.88 9.92
CA ARG A 46 -1.89 4.87 11.18
C ARG A 46 -0.63 5.73 11.10
N CYS A 47 0.05 5.77 9.95
CA CYS A 47 1.12 6.72 9.69
C CYS A 47 0.64 8.17 9.80
N GLU A 48 -0.49 8.49 9.18
CA GLU A 48 -1.08 9.83 9.24
C GLU A 48 -1.48 10.21 10.67
N GLN A 49 -2.09 9.29 11.42
CA GLN A 49 -2.43 9.52 12.83
C GLN A 49 -1.19 9.79 13.69
N LEU A 50 -0.12 9.02 13.47
CA LEU A 50 1.14 9.20 14.18
C LEU A 50 1.80 10.55 13.82
N ALA A 51 1.85 10.90 12.53
CA ALA A 51 2.38 12.18 12.07
C ALA A 51 1.58 13.35 12.66
N ALA A 52 0.25 13.26 12.65
CA ALA A 52 -0.62 14.27 13.24
C ALA A 52 -0.36 14.45 14.75
N PHE A 53 -0.15 13.35 15.47
CA PHE A 53 0.20 13.36 16.88
C PHE A 53 1.58 14.00 17.13
N GLU A 54 2.60 13.61 16.37
CA GLU A 54 3.96 14.18 16.46
C GLU A 54 3.98 15.68 16.14
N GLU A 55 3.21 16.10 15.12
CA GLU A 55 3.09 17.49 14.66
C GLU A 55 2.08 18.33 15.47
N LYS A 56 1.39 17.73 16.46
CA LYS A 56 0.34 18.38 17.27
C LYS A 56 -0.78 19.02 16.43
N ARG A 57 -1.15 18.36 15.34
CA ARG A 57 -2.26 18.78 14.46
C ARG A 57 -3.41 17.78 14.51
N SER A 58 -4.55 18.17 13.96
CA SER A 58 -5.65 17.23 13.73
C SER A 58 -5.28 16.22 12.64
N VAL A 59 -5.80 15.00 12.77
CA VAL A 59 -5.66 13.94 11.76
C VAL A 59 -6.38 14.38 10.50
N ARG A 60 -5.69 14.36 9.37
CA ARG A 60 -6.26 14.67 8.06
C ARG A 60 -7.02 13.45 7.54
N ARG A 61 -8.15 13.70 6.88
CA ARG A 61 -8.84 12.66 6.11
C ARG A 61 -8.08 12.41 4.81
N LEU A 62 -7.53 11.21 4.64
CA LEU A 62 -6.86 10.79 3.41
C LEU A 62 -7.89 10.52 2.30
N SER A 63 -7.63 11.08 1.13
CA SER A 63 -8.37 10.84 -0.12
C SER A 63 -7.78 9.65 -0.89
N SER A 64 -8.48 9.13 -1.90
CA SER A 64 -7.91 8.12 -2.80
C SER A 64 -6.63 8.59 -3.49
N PHE A 65 -6.48 9.89 -3.77
CA PHE A 65 -5.23 10.44 -4.28
C PHE A 65 -4.09 10.32 -3.26
N ASP A 66 -4.34 10.67 -1.99
CA ASP A 66 -3.32 10.53 -0.93
C ASP A 66 -2.91 9.07 -0.72
N PHE A 67 -3.85 8.12 -0.85
CA PHE A 67 -3.53 6.70 -0.82
C PHE A 67 -2.69 6.29 -2.03
N LEU A 68 -3.05 6.73 -3.23
CA LEU A 68 -2.32 6.45 -4.45
C LEU A 68 -0.89 6.98 -4.38
N THR A 69 -0.68 8.19 -3.86
CA THR A 69 0.65 8.78 -3.65
C THR A 69 1.30 8.37 -2.33
N GLY A 70 0.70 7.48 -1.54
CA GLY A 70 1.26 7.00 -0.27
C GLY A 70 1.95 5.64 -0.38
N ILE A 71 1.66 4.88 -1.44
CA ILE A 71 2.22 3.54 -1.67
C ILE A 71 3.56 3.64 -2.40
N ASP A 72 4.50 2.78 -2.02
CA ASP A 72 5.78 2.61 -2.70
C ASP A 72 5.60 2.05 -4.12
N ASP A 73 6.24 2.69 -5.11
CA ASP A 73 6.07 2.37 -6.53
C ASP A 73 6.58 0.96 -6.90
N PHE A 74 7.61 0.44 -6.21
CA PHE A 74 8.13 -0.90 -6.50
C PHE A 74 7.13 -2.00 -6.12
N SER A 75 6.41 -1.80 -5.01
CA SER A 75 5.43 -2.77 -4.54
C SER A 75 4.06 -2.61 -5.20
N ARG A 76 3.80 -1.49 -5.89
CA ARG A 76 2.50 -1.10 -6.45
C ARG A 76 1.94 -2.18 -7.37
N MET A 77 0.71 -2.60 -7.08
CA MET A 77 -0.06 -3.47 -7.95
C MET A 77 -0.83 -2.65 -9.01
N GLY A 78 -1.18 -3.29 -10.12
CA GLY A 78 -1.94 -2.65 -11.20
C GLY A 78 -1.07 -2.27 -12.41
N GLY A 79 -1.71 -1.65 -13.40
CA GLY A 79 -1.07 -1.29 -14.67
C GLY A 79 -0.41 0.09 -14.70
N PHE A 80 -0.55 0.88 -13.64
CA PHE A 80 -0.17 2.30 -13.63
C PHE A 80 0.99 2.60 -12.69
N ARG A 81 1.88 3.45 -13.17
CA ARG A 81 2.92 4.13 -12.39
C ARG A 81 2.78 5.63 -12.61
N PHE A 82 3.07 6.41 -11.59
CA PHE A 82 2.74 7.85 -11.57
C PHE A 82 4.01 8.69 -11.44
N LYS A 83 4.03 9.86 -12.08
CA LYS A 83 5.10 10.85 -12.02
C LYS A 83 4.50 12.23 -11.79
N GLU A 84 5.21 13.09 -11.06
CA GLU A 84 4.84 14.52 -10.96
C GLU A 84 5.28 15.29 -12.20
N ASP A 85 6.49 15.00 -12.70
CA ASP A 85 7.05 15.58 -13.93
C ASP A 85 7.18 14.48 -15.00
N PRO A 86 6.77 14.71 -16.26
CA PRO A 86 6.98 13.76 -17.36
C PRO A 86 8.42 13.24 -17.50
N GLN A 87 9.42 14.07 -17.21
CA GLN A 87 10.84 13.74 -17.24
C GLN A 87 11.41 13.33 -15.86
N GLY A 88 10.60 13.39 -14.81
CA GLY A 88 10.99 13.02 -13.45
C GLY A 88 11.01 11.52 -13.18
N GLU A 89 11.45 11.16 -11.97
CA GLU A 89 11.29 9.81 -11.43
C GLU A 89 9.81 9.51 -11.11
N PHE A 90 9.48 8.22 -10.97
CA PHE A 90 8.16 7.86 -10.47
C PHE A 90 8.01 8.29 -9.01
N ILE A 91 6.79 8.63 -8.61
CA ILE A 91 6.49 9.00 -7.23
C ILE A 91 6.79 7.81 -6.31
N ASN A 92 7.28 8.08 -5.11
CA ASN A 92 7.65 7.03 -4.14
C ASN A 92 8.59 5.95 -4.70
N VAL A 93 9.48 6.31 -5.61
CA VAL A 93 10.66 5.51 -5.92
C VAL A 93 11.65 5.72 -4.79
N SER A 94 11.52 4.96 -3.71
CA SER A 94 12.54 4.97 -2.67
C SER A 94 13.75 4.15 -3.14
N GLN A 95 14.87 4.82 -3.46
CA GLN A 95 16.12 4.15 -3.86
C GLN A 95 16.70 3.23 -2.76
N SER A 96 16.27 3.37 -1.51
CA SER A 96 16.62 2.42 -0.45
C SER A 96 15.55 1.33 -0.34
N LEU A 97 15.76 0.25 -1.09
CA LEU A 97 15.17 -1.05 -0.83
C LEU A 97 15.28 -1.38 0.66
N LYS A 98 14.20 -1.17 1.42
CA LYS A 98 14.00 -1.75 2.75
C LYS A 98 12.88 -2.76 2.71
N ILE A 99 12.77 -3.50 1.59
CA ILE A 99 12.03 -4.76 1.64
C ILE A 99 12.86 -5.66 2.54
N PRO A 100 12.34 -6.03 3.72
CA PRO A 100 13.12 -6.77 4.70
C PRO A 100 13.49 -8.14 4.16
N PRO A 101 14.66 -8.68 4.53
CA PRO A 101 15.02 -10.05 4.19
C PRO A 101 14.03 -11.04 4.83
N LEU A 102 13.91 -12.21 4.21
CA LEU A 102 13.07 -13.32 4.70
C LEU A 102 13.38 -13.70 6.16
N THR A 103 14.60 -13.44 6.63
CA THR A 103 15.03 -13.69 8.01
C THR A 103 14.26 -12.88 9.05
N ASP A 104 13.71 -11.73 8.66
CA ASP A 104 13.06 -10.78 9.58
C ASP A 104 11.56 -11.08 9.76
N ILE A 105 11.05 -12.17 9.17
CA ILE A 105 9.63 -12.55 9.22
C ILE A 105 9.06 -12.56 10.64
N ARG A 106 9.83 -13.04 11.62
CA ARG A 106 9.36 -13.10 13.03
C ARG A 106 9.07 -11.71 13.58
N GLU A 107 9.91 -10.73 13.25
CA GLU A 107 9.70 -9.34 13.66
C GLU A 107 8.51 -8.73 12.92
N LEU A 108 8.35 -9.03 11.62
CA LEU A 108 7.21 -8.55 10.84
C LEU A 108 5.87 -9.12 11.33
N ILE A 109 5.85 -10.38 11.76
CA ILE A 109 4.69 -11.00 12.41
C ILE A 109 4.37 -10.25 13.70
N ALA A 110 5.34 -10.04 14.59
CA ALA A 110 5.14 -9.31 15.84
C ALA A 110 4.64 -7.88 15.59
N ALA A 111 5.24 -7.17 14.63
CA ALA A 111 4.81 -5.84 14.21
C ALA A 111 3.36 -5.84 13.72
N SER A 112 2.97 -6.86 12.94
CA SER A 112 1.60 -6.96 12.41
C SER A 112 0.57 -7.17 13.52
N GLN A 113 0.89 -8.02 14.50
CA GLN A 113 0.03 -8.30 15.65
C GLN A 113 -0.13 -7.08 16.54
N GLU A 114 0.94 -6.31 16.78
CA GLU A 114 0.87 -5.08 17.56
C GLU A 114 0.05 -3.98 16.86
N ILE A 115 0.11 -3.89 15.53
CA ILE A 115 -0.73 -2.98 14.76
C ILE A 115 -2.21 -3.40 14.84
N GLU A 116 -2.53 -4.68 14.63
CA GLU A 116 -3.91 -5.18 14.76
C GLU A 116 -4.47 -4.97 16.17
N LYS A 117 -3.68 -5.27 17.20
CA LYS A 117 -4.04 -5.05 18.61
C LYS A 117 -4.28 -3.57 18.90
N SER A 118 -3.43 -2.69 18.37
CA SER A 118 -3.61 -1.24 18.50
C SER A 118 -4.86 -0.76 17.75
N GLU A 119 -5.20 -1.42 16.64
CA GLU A 119 -6.43 -1.16 15.90
C GLU A 119 -7.68 -1.52 16.71
N GLU A 120 -7.70 -2.71 17.32
CA GLU A 120 -8.79 -3.18 18.18
C GLU A 120 -8.96 -2.31 19.43
N ALA A 121 -7.86 -1.92 20.06
CA ALA A 121 -7.88 -1.08 21.26
C ALA A 121 -8.07 0.42 20.96
N ASN A 122 -8.11 0.81 19.68
CA ASN A 122 -8.18 2.20 19.23
C ASN A 122 -7.06 3.10 19.83
N ILE A 123 -5.85 2.56 19.93
CA ILE A 123 -4.65 3.27 20.39
C ILE A 123 -3.66 3.44 19.24
N LEU A 124 -2.71 4.37 19.39
CA LEU A 124 -1.64 4.54 18.41
C LEU A 124 -0.59 3.45 18.59
N PRO A 125 -0.23 2.70 17.52
CA PRO A 125 0.88 1.77 17.58
C PRO A 125 2.21 2.52 17.68
N GLU A 126 3.24 1.85 18.17
CA GLU A 126 4.59 2.41 18.18
C GLU A 126 5.11 2.65 16.74
N ARG A 127 5.82 3.76 16.54
CA ARG A 127 6.41 4.16 15.26
C ARG A 127 7.29 3.08 14.61
N LYS A 128 7.98 2.28 15.42
CA LYS A 128 8.88 1.22 14.94
C LYS A 128 8.14 0.18 14.11
N TRP A 129 6.93 -0.21 14.52
CA TRP A 129 6.12 -1.22 13.85
C TRP A 129 5.60 -0.71 12.51
N LEU A 130 5.12 0.54 12.46
CA LEU A 130 4.69 1.17 11.21
C LEU A 130 5.85 1.30 10.23
N LYS A 131 7.01 1.78 10.66
CA LYS A 131 8.19 1.88 9.79
C LYS A 131 8.60 0.55 9.16
N GLN A 132 8.45 -0.56 9.88
CA GLN A 132 8.78 -1.89 9.37
C GLN A 132 7.77 -2.40 8.33
N LEU A 133 6.49 -2.03 8.43
CA LEU A 133 5.42 -2.62 7.63
C LEU A 133 4.85 -1.72 6.53
N VAL A 134 4.99 -0.40 6.62
CA VAL A 134 4.35 0.52 5.66
C VAL A 134 4.89 0.36 4.25
N GLN A 135 6.21 0.28 4.10
CA GLN A 135 6.82 0.07 2.78
C GLN A 135 6.54 -1.33 2.22
N PRO A 136 6.84 -2.44 2.92
CA PRO A 136 6.63 -3.76 2.34
C PRO A 136 5.16 -4.23 2.37
N GLY A 137 4.31 -3.68 3.24
CA GLY A 137 2.96 -4.19 3.49
C GLY A 137 1.82 -3.40 2.86
N SER A 138 2.06 -2.24 2.23
CA SER A 138 0.99 -1.33 1.79
C SER A 138 0.32 -1.68 0.45
N SER A 139 0.93 -2.53 -0.37
CA SER A 139 0.51 -2.68 -1.78
C SER A 139 -0.14 -4.01 -2.15
N LEU A 140 -0.06 -5.02 -1.29
CA LEU A 140 -0.41 -6.38 -1.66
C LEU A 140 -1.86 -6.69 -1.30
N GLY A 141 -2.73 -6.95 -2.30
CA GLY A 141 -4.19 -7.12 -2.18
C GLY A 141 -4.74 -8.04 -1.06
N GLY A 142 -5.85 -7.65 -0.41
CA GLY A 142 -6.58 -8.38 0.64
C GLY A 142 -6.95 -7.55 1.90
N ALA A 143 -7.30 -8.23 2.99
CA ALA A 143 -7.56 -7.58 4.29
C ALA A 143 -6.64 -8.06 5.42
N ARG A 144 -5.99 -9.20 5.22
CA ARG A 144 -5.08 -9.81 6.20
C ARG A 144 -3.73 -9.08 6.24
N PRO A 145 -3.04 -9.06 7.40
CA PRO A 145 -1.70 -8.53 7.47
C PRO A 145 -0.73 -9.30 6.59
N LYS A 146 0.09 -8.57 5.83
CA LYS A 146 1.14 -9.14 4.99
C LYS A 146 2.24 -8.13 4.71
N ALA A 147 3.37 -8.63 4.22
CA ALA A 147 4.50 -7.83 3.79
C ALA A 147 5.24 -8.51 2.63
N SER A 148 5.76 -7.70 1.72
CA SER A 148 6.80 -8.09 0.78
C SER A 148 8.10 -8.39 1.53
N VAL A 149 8.77 -9.48 1.17
CA VAL A 149 10.07 -9.89 1.72
C VAL A 149 10.97 -10.38 0.59
N VAL A 150 12.29 -10.29 0.75
CA VAL A 150 13.26 -10.78 -0.24
C VAL A 150 14.09 -11.94 0.29
N ASP A 151 14.37 -12.92 -0.58
CA ASP A 151 15.35 -13.98 -0.30
C ASP A 151 16.80 -13.47 -0.58
N THR A 152 17.79 -14.25 -0.13
CA THR A 152 19.22 -14.16 -0.45
C THR A 152 19.53 -13.96 -1.93
N ASN A 153 18.66 -14.46 -2.83
CA ASN A 153 18.79 -14.29 -4.28
C ASN A 153 18.10 -13.02 -4.83
N HIS A 154 17.69 -12.07 -3.97
CA HIS A 154 16.90 -10.87 -4.32
C HIS A 154 15.54 -11.16 -4.98
N ALA A 155 15.05 -12.40 -4.88
CA ALA A 155 13.71 -12.76 -5.33
C ALA A 155 12.66 -12.22 -4.35
N LEU A 156 11.59 -11.65 -4.88
CA LEU A 156 10.49 -11.04 -4.12
C LEU A 156 9.44 -12.08 -3.72
N TYR A 157 8.96 -12.02 -2.48
CA TYR A 157 7.93 -12.88 -1.91
C TYR A 157 6.89 -12.04 -1.17
N VAL A 158 5.68 -12.59 -1.02
CA VAL A 158 4.67 -12.10 -0.08
C VAL A 158 4.62 -13.04 1.12
N ALA A 159 4.88 -12.52 2.31
CA ALA A 159 4.62 -13.21 3.56
C ALA A 159 3.25 -12.78 4.09
N LYS A 160 2.32 -13.72 4.24
CA LYS A 160 1.00 -13.52 4.84
C LYS A 160 1.07 -13.92 6.31
N PHE A 161 0.65 -13.01 7.19
CA PHE A 161 0.70 -13.24 8.63
C PHE A 161 -0.66 -13.70 9.16
N PRO A 162 -0.70 -14.48 10.26
CA PRO A 162 -1.95 -14.82 10.93
C PRO A 162 -2.64 -13.53 11.43
N SER A 163 -3.95 -13.43 11.24
CA SER A 163 -4.74 -12.30 11.73
C SER A 163 -5.45 -12.66 13.03
N ARG A 164 -5.56 -11.71 13.94
CA ARG A 164 -6.36 -11.87 15.18
C ARG A 164 -7.85 -12.06 14.92
N LYS A 165 -8.32 -11.70 13.72
CA LYS A 165 -9.73 -11.79 13.29
C LYS A 165 -10.06 -13.10 12.58
N ASP A 166 -9.13 -14.05 12.52
CA ASP A 166 -9.39 -15.37 11.94
C ASP A 166 -10.11 -16.27 12.98
N ASP A 167 -11.36 -16.64 12.69
CA ASP A 167 -12.21 -17.51 13.54
C ASP A 167 -11.82 -19.00 13.51
N TYR A 168 -10.70 -19.34 12.89
CA TYR A 168 -10.15 -20.70 12.79
C TYR A 168 -8.66 -20.64 13.10
N ASP A 169 -8.12 -21.69 13.74
CA ASP A 169 -6.67 -21.95 13.86
C ASP A 169 -6.07 -22.07 12.45
N ALA A 170 -5.81 -20.92 11.83
CA ALA A 170 -5.27 -20.85 10.48
C ALA A 170 -3.76 -21.00 10.54
N ASP A 171 -3.28 -21.97 9.77
CA ASP A 171 -1.89 -22.35 9.54
C ASP A 171 -0.87 -21.21 9.71
N PHE A 172 0.27 -21.56 10.32
CA PHE A 172 1.49 -20.76 10.33
C PHE A 172 1.67 -20.04 8.98
N GLY A 173 1.80 -18.71 9.04
CA GLY A 173 1.74 -17.80 7.88
C GLY A 173 2.34 -18.35 6.59
N SER A 174 1.61 -18.18 5.47
CA SER A 174 2.06 -18.67 4.16
C SER A 174 2.96 -17.65 3.46
N ILE A 175 4.00 -18.15 2.80
CA ILE A 175 4.91 -17.34 1.98
C ILE A 175 4.73 -17.77 0.52
N SER A 176 4.51 -16.81 -0.38
CA SER A 176 4.32 -17.06 -1.80
C SER A 176 5.31 -16.22 -2.61
N ARG A 177 6.02 -16.83 -3.56
CA ARG A 177 6.93 -16.11 -4.46
C ARG A 177 6.14 -15.20 -5.38
N ILE A 178 6.56 -13.94 -5.52
CA ILE A 178 6.06 -13.06 -6.56
C ILE A 178 6.91 -13.30 -7.81
N SER A 179 6.29 -13.81 -8.86
CA SER A 179 6.89 -13.87 -10.18
C SER A 179 6.25 -12.80 -11.04
N TRP A 180 6.99 -11.75 -11.36
CA TRP A 180 6.59 -10.81 -12.40
C TRP A 180 6.68 -11.53 -13.77
N PRO A 181 5.70 -11.36 -14.67
CA PRO A 181 5.79 -11.85 -16.04
C PRO A 181 6.92 -11.17 -16.83
#